data_AF-A0A7V7NWU2-F1
#
_entry.id   AF-A0A7V7NWU2-F1
#
_cell.length_a   1.000
_cell.length_b   1.000
_cell.length_c   1.000
_cell.angle_alpha   90.00
_cell.angle_beta   90.00
_cell.angle_gamma   90.00
#
_symmetry.space_group_name_H-M   'P 1'
#
loop_
_entity.id
_entity.type
_entity.pdbx_description
1 polymer ?
#
loop_
_entity_poly.entity_id
_entity_poly.type
_entity_poly.pdbx_seq_one_letter_code
_entity_poly.pdbx_strand_id
1 'polypeptide(L)'
;MTKKVYPNELAEIVTTLLIKPELVGELETEEKFISFMDDIGSVVAKHCGGVVTGISKPEVIEDLLSSIHHMPMLSVSPCPSLADINNNVWTNYDPEGWEDEAEVCFDGIEIPDRKQISQFRNQVQDLLKLHNPESYVLSFCIRDYHTDIDDATVEKSYSTEREALKYFALYLCSRIDWLACPHLSSELAYSDNDEKAKYIGGLPDDTLVQVIEYQVEQINTSEDLEATYSIQLEIGAKV
;
A
#
# COMPACT_ATOMS: atom_id res chain seq x y z
N MET A 1 13.83 20.15 26.40
CA MET A 1 14.38 19.57 25.15
C MET A 1 13.32 19.67 24.07
N THR A 2 13.71 19.93 22.82
CA THR A 2 12.77 20.04 21.69
C THR A 2 12.71 18.71 20.92
N LYS A 3 11.52 18.35 20.42
CA LYS A 3 11.36 17.24 19.46
C LYS A 3 11.94 17.68 18.11
N LYS A 4 12.60 16.76 17.41
CA LYS A 4 13.14 16.94 16.06
C LYS A 4 12.58 15.81 15.21
N VAL A 5 12.11 16.15 14.01
CA VAL A 5 11.57 15.18 13.04
C VAL A 5 12.26 15.37 11.70
N TYR A 6 12.42 14.29 10.95
CA TYR A 6 12.97 14.26 9.60
C TYR A 6 11.91 14.66 8.56
N PRO A 7 12.30 15.04 7.33
CA PRO A 7 11.35 15.40 6.28
C PRO A 7 10.34 14.29 5.92
N ASN A 8 10.76 13.02 5.90
CA ASN A 8 9.86 11.90 5.66
C ASN A 8 8.86 11.72 6.81
N GLU A 9 9.29 11.88 8.06
CA GLU A 9 8.40 11.83 9.23
C GLU A 9 7.40 12.99 9.22
N LEU A 10 7.80 14.18 8.77
CA LEU A 10 6.87 15.30 8.58
C LEU A 10 5.84 15.01 7.48
N ALA A 11 6.27 14.41 6.36
CA ALA A 11 5.36 13.98 5.31
C ALA A 11 4.35 12.95 5.82
N GLU A 12 4.79 11.96 6.60
CA GLU A 12 3.92 10.99 7.27
C GLU A 12 2.88 11.67 8.16
N ILE A 13 3.29 12.60 9.02
CA ILE A 13 2.38 13.34 9.91
C ILE A 13 1.32 14.11 9.10
N VAL A 14 1.73 14.84 8.06
CA VAL A 14 0.80 15.59 7.20
C VAL A 14 -0.15 14.64 6.46
N THR A 15 0.36 13.53 5.94
CA THR A 15 -0.47 12.48 5.31
C THR A 15 -1.48 11.90 6.29
N THR A 16 -1.08 11.55 7.51
CA THR A 16 -2.00 11.04 8.54
C THR A 16 -3.11 12.06 8.82
N LEU A 17 -2.76 13.34 8.99
CA LEU A 17 -3.75 14.39 9.25
C LEU A 17 -4.70 14.65 8.07
N LEU A 18 -4.25 14.51 6.82
CA LEU A 18 -5.08 14.71 5.62
C LEU A 18 -5.92 13.49 5.22
N ILE A 19 -5.53 12.29 5.64
CA ILE A 19 -6.17 11.03 5.21
C ILE A 19 -6.94 10.34 6.34
N LYS A 20 -6.37 10.32 7.55
CA LYS A 20 -6.90 9.55 8.68
C LYS A 20 -6.60 10.23 10.04
N PRO A 21 -7.09 11.47 10.25
CA PRO A 21 -6.77 12.28 11.43
C PRO A 21 -7.18 11.63 12.76
N GLU A 22 -8.15 10.71 12.75
CA GLU A 22 -8.60 9.97 13.93
C GLU A 22 -7.54 9.05 14.53
N LEU A 23 -6.50 8.65 13.76
CA LEU A 23 -5.39 7.84 14.31
C LEU A 23 -4.59 8.58 15.38
N VAL A 24 -4.60 9.92 15.33
CA VAL A 24 -3.88 10.78 16.29
C VAL A 24 -4.83 11.59 17.16
N GLY A 25 -6.14 11.43 17.00
CA GLY A 25 -7.16 12.15 17.78
C GLY A 25 -7.17 13.67 17.52
N GLU A 26 -6.79 14.10 16.31
CA GLU A 26 -6.75 15.51 15.92
C GLU A 26 -7.76 15.79 14.81
N LEU A 27 -7.98 17.08 14.50
CA LEU A 27 -8.87 17.53 13.42
C LEU A 27 -10.29 16.92 13.45
N GLU A 28 -10.81 16.63 14.64
CA GLU A 28 -12.10 15.93 14.86
C GLU A 28 -13.34 16.66 14.32
N THR A 29 -13.20 17.90 13.82
CA THR A 29 -14.29 18.67 13.25
C THR A 29 -13.99 19.04 11.80
N GLU A 30 -15.02 19.09 10.96
CA GLU A 30 -14.93 19.55 9.56
C GLU A 30 -14.21 20.90 9.44
N GLU A 31 -14.55 21.87 10.30
CA GLU A 31 -13.92 23.19 10.29
C GLU A 31 -12.41 23.13 10.52
N LYS A 32 -11.95 22.31 11.48
CA LYS A 32 -10.51 22.14 11.75
C LYS A 32 -9.82 21.44 10.59
N PHE A 33 -10.44 20.41 10.02
CA PHE A 33 -9.89 19.68 8.89
C PHE A 33 -9.75 20.58 7.65
N ILE A 34 -10.80 21.34 7.32
CA ILE A 34 -10.80 22.32 6.21
C ILE A 34 -9.74 23.40 6.45
N SER A 35 -9.66 23.97 7.65
CA SER A 35 -8.64 24.97 7.99
C SER A 35 -7.23 24.40 7.84
N PHE A 36 -6.99 23.16 8.26
CA PHE A 36 -5.70 22.52 8.11
C PHE A 36 -5.35 22.26 6.64
N MET A 37 -6.31 21.80 5.84
CA MET A 37 -6.14 21.61 4.41
C MET A 37 -5.79 22.92 3.69
N ASP A 38 -6.46 24.02 4.04
CA ASP A 38 -6.20 25.36 3.50
C ASP A 38 -4.80 25.87 3.88
N ASP A 39 -4.40 25.67 5.14
CA ASP A 39 -3.07 26.04 5.64
C ASP A 39 -1.96 25.27 4.92
N ILE A 40 -2.11 23.96 4.73
CA ILE A 40 -1.13 23.13 4.01
C ILE A 40 -1.06 23.53 2.54
N GLY A 41 -2.21 23.70 1.88
CA GLY A 41 -2.28 24.21 0.51
C GLY A 41 -1.58 25.55 0.36
N SER A 42 -1.81 26.46 1.30
CA SER A 42 -1.20 27.80 1.35
C SER A 42 0.31 27.74 1.54
N VAL A 43 0.82 26.82 2.36
CA VAL A 43 2.28 26.59 2.50
C VAL A 43 2.89 26.14 1.18
N VAL A 44 2.27 25.19 0.48
CA VAL A 44 2.76 24.74 -0.83
C VAL A 44 2.72 25.88 -1.84
N ALA A 45 1.59 26.60 -1.95
CA ALA A 45 1.43 27.73 -2.86
C ALA A 45 2.45 28.85 -2.60
N LYS A 46 2.74 29.14 -1.34
CA LYS A 46 3.74 30.13 -0.93
C LYS A 46 5.16 29.78 -1.40
N HIS A 47 5.51 28.50 -1.44
CA HIS A 47 6.87 28.05 -1.78
C HIS A 47 7.04 27.60 -3.23
N CYS A 48 5.96 27.14 -3.87
CA CYS A 48 5.98 26.53 -5.20
C CYS A 48 5.17 27.31 -6.24
N GLY A 49 4.46 28.37 -5.83
CA GLY A 49 3.58 29.16 -6.68
C GLY A 49 2.15 28.60 -6.74
N GLY A 50 1.24 29.39 -7.31
CA GLY A 50 -0.21 29.18 -7.24
C GLY A 50 -0.87 30.09 -6.19
N VAL A 51 -2.19 30.19 -6.25
CA VAL A 51 -3.02 30.90 -5.25
C VAL A 51 -4.13 29.99 -4.82
N VAL A 52 -4.17 29.62 -3.53
CA VAL A 52 -5.32 28.92 -2.96
C VAL A 52 -6.53 29.84 -3.00
N THR A 53 -7.57 29.43 -3.70
CA THR A 53 -8.81 30.23 -3.88
C THR A 53 -9.95 29.75 -3.00
N GLY A 54 -9.82 28.55 -2.45
CA GLY A 54 -10.72 28.04 -1.41
C GLY A 54 -10.76 26.52 -1.38
N ILE A 55 -11.68 26.01 -0.58
CA ILE A 55 -11.98 24.59 -0.48
C ILE A 55 -13.42 24.38 -0.91
N SER A 56 -13.61 23.57 -1.94
CA SER A 56 -14.93 23.11 -2.37
C SER A 56 -15.28 21.81 -1.66
N LYS A 57 -16.54 21.66 -1.30
CA LYS A 57 -17.06 20.47 -0.62
C LYS A 57 -18.14 19.80 -1.46
N PRO A 58 -18.13 18.48 -1.57
CA PRO A 58 -19.22 17.77 -2.22
C PRO A 58 -20.56 18.03 -1.49
N GLU A 59 -21.65 18.25 -2.23
CA GLU A 59 -22.99 18.48 -1.66
C GLU A 59 -23.62 17.15 -1.17
N VAL A 60 -23.08 16.58 -0.10
CA VAL A 60 -23.55 15.29 0.46
C VAL A 60 -23.83 15.43 1.94
N ILE A 61 -24.81 14.66 2.42
CA ILE A 61 -25.29 14.70 3.81
C ILE A 61 -24.42 13.82 4.74
N GLU A 62 -23.57 12.97 4.17
CA GLU A 62 -22.69 12.07 4.92
C GLU A 62 -21.46 12.79 5.51
N ASP A 63 -20.81 12.15 6.49
CA ASP A 63 -19.61 12.68 7.13
C ASP A 63 -18.49 12.91 6.09
N LEU A 64 -17.80 14.05 6.21
CA LEU A 64 -16.80 14.60 5.26
C LEU A 64 -15.61 13.65 4.93
N LEU A 65 -15.46 12.55 5.65
CA LEU A 65 -14.38 11.57 5.50
C LEU A 65 -14.91 10.13 5.42
N SER A 66 -16.22 9.93 5.27
CA SER A 66 -16.83 8.59 5.18
C SER A 66 -16.45 7.84 3.91
N SER A 67 -16.05 8.57 2.86
CA SER A 67 -15.73 8.04 1.54
C SER A 67 -14.81 8.99 0.78
N ILE A 68 -13.98 8.42 -0.11
CA ILE A 68 -13.13 9.18 -1.05
C ILE A 68 -13.94 10.14 -1.94
N HIS A 69 -15.22 9.86 -2.16
CA HIS A 69 -16.11 10.68 -2.98
C HIS A 69 -16.71 11.87 -2.23
N HIS A 70 -16.53 11.92 -0.90
CA HIS A 70 -17.06 12.98 -0.03
C HIS A 70 -15.95 13.91 0.48
N MET A 71 -14.70 13.70 0.03
CA MET A 71 -13.57 14.50 0.46
C MET A 71 -13.62 15.92 -0.13
N PRO A 72 -13.29 16.95 0.67
CA PRO A 72 -13.16 18.31 0.17
C PRO A 72 -12.00 18.41 -0.83
N MET A 73 -12.12 19.35 -1.78
CA MET A 73 -11.14 19.61 -2.82
C MET A 73 -10.56 21.01 -2.65
N LEU A 74 -9.23 21.12 -2.66
CA LEU A 74 -8.52 22.39 -2.64
C LEU A 74 -8.52 22.99 -4.05
N SER A 75 -9.00 24.23 -4.17
CA SER A 75 -8.95 24.99 -5.41
C SER A 75 -7.71 25.88 -5.42
N VAL A 76 -6.93 25.78 -6.50
CA VAL A 76 -5.71 26.57 -6.71
C VAL A 76 -5.81 27.21 -8.09
N SER A 77 -5.62 28.53 -8.18
CA SER A 77 -5.51 29.25 -9.45
C SER A 77 -4.04 29.48 -9.82
N PRO A 78 -3.71 29.59 -11.12
CA PRO A 78 -2.35 29.83 -11.55
C PRO A 78 -1.96 31.28 -11.25
N CYS A 79 -0.66 31.51 -11.04
CA CYS A 79 -0.15 32.87 -10.81
C CYS A 79 1.30 33.03 -11.29
N PRO A 80 1.78 34.27 -11.47
CA PRO A 80 3.12 34.52 -12.01
C PRO A 80 4.30 34.01 -11.15
N SER A 81 4.06 33.55 -9.91
CA SER A 81 5.11 32.95 -9.07
C SER A 81 5.34 31.46 -9.33
N LEU A 82 4.53 30.82 -10.18
CA LEU A 82 4.81 29.48 -10.66
C LEU A 82 6.14 29.47 -11.44
N ALA A 83 6.96 28.45 -11.20
CA ALA A 83 8.23 28.29 -11.90
C ALA A 83 8.03 28.03 -13.41
N ASP A 84 7.01 27.23 -13.74
CA ASP A 84 6.57 26.87 -15.08
C ASP A 84 5.07 26.52 -15.00
N ILE A 85 4.26 27.01 -15.94
CA ILE A 85 2.83 26.70 -16.00
C ILE A 85 2.57 25.23 -16.37
N ASN A 86 3.48 24.63 -17.14
CA ASN A 86 3.36 23.26 -17.66
C ASN A 86 4.12 22.22 -16.84
N ASN A 87 4.93 22.65 -15.88
CA ASN A 87 5.72 21.74 -15.03
C ASN A 87 5.92 22.30 -13.62
N ASN A 88 4.92 22.09 -12.78
CA ASN A 88 4.91 22.50 -11.38
C ASN A 88 4.28 21.42 -10.48
N VAL A 89 4.19 21.73 -9.18
CA VAL A 89 3.68 20.79 -8.17
C VAL A 89 2.21 20.42 -8.37
N TRP A 90 1.44 21.22 -9.11
CA TRP A 90 0.02 21.05 -9.36
C TRP A 90 -0.26 20.31 -10.68
N THR A 91 0.61 20.41 -11.68
CA THR A 91 0.44 19.91 -13.06
C THR A 91 -0.13 18.49 -13.20
N ASN A 92 0.28 17.56 -12.33
CA ASN A 92 -0.13 16.14 -12.43
C ASN A 92 -1.46 15.84 -11.70
N TYR A 93 -2.15 16.87 -11.22
CA TYR A 93 -3.40 16.79 -10.48
C TYR A 93 -4.40 17.75 -11.13
N ASP A 94 -5.58 17.23 -11.51
CA ASP A 94 -6.59 17.96 -12.28
C ASP A 94 -5.99 18.70 -13.51
N PRO A 95 -5.45 17.95 -14.50
CA PRO A 95 -4.61 18.52 -15.57
C PRO A 95 -5.36 19.47 -16.52
N GLU A 96 -6.69 19.49 -16.47
CA GLU A 96 -7.57 20.37 -17.26
C GLU A 96 -8.03 21.61 -16.45
N GLY A 97 -7.73 21.68 -15.14
CA GLY A 97 -8.29 22.63 -14.18
C GLY A 97 -7.95 24.11 -14.37
N TRP A 98 -7.07 24.44 -15.32
CA TRP A 98 -6.64 25.82 -15.64
C TRP A 98 -6.84 26.21 -17.10
N GLU A 99 -7.52 25.39 -17.92
CA GLU A 99 -7.71 25.67 -19.35
C GLU A 99 -8.28 27.08 -19.60
N ASP A 100 -9.31 27.48 -18.85
CA ASP A 100 -9.96 28.78 -18.99
C ASP A 100 -9.10 29.96 -18.49
N GLU A 101 -8.24 29.74 -17.49
CA GLU A 101 -7.46 30.79 -16.81
C GLU A 101 -6.09 31.00 -17.48
N ALA A 102 -5.60 29.97 -18.17
CA ALA A 102 -4.31 29.97 -18.82
C ALA A 102 -4.27 30.77 -20.11
N GLU A 103 -5.36 30.77 -20.91
CA GLU A 103 -5.44 31.59 -22.12
C GLU A 103 -5.28 33.10 -21.83
N VAL A 104 -5.58 33.51 -20.60
CA VAL A 104 -5.53 34.91 -20.17
C VAL A 104 -4.14 35.31 -19.66
N CYS A 105 -3.43 34.39 -19.01
CA CYS A 105 -2.23 34.70 -18.24
C CYS A 105 -0.93 34.11 -18.81
N PHE A 106 -1.02 33.12 -19.70
CA PHE A 106 0.12 32.33 -20.17
C PHE A 106 0.02 32.02 -21.68
N ASP A 107 1.14 31.68 -22.32
CA ASP A 107 1.22 31.31 -23.75
C ASP A 107 0.72 29.86 -24.01
N GLY A 108 -0.36 29.46 -23.34
CA GLY A 108 -0.99 28.14 -23.44
C GLY A 108 -0.51 27.11 -22.40
N ILE A 109 -1.38 26.13 -22.11
CA ILE A 109 -1.08 24.96 -21.27
C ILE A 109 -0.84 23.73 -22.12
N GLU A 110 0.18 22.96 -21.76
CA GLU A 110 0.42 21.60 -22.24
C GLU A 110 -0.19 20.60 -21.24
N ILE A 111 -1.24 19.90 -21.67
CA ILE A 111 -1.90 18.87 -20.86
C ILE A 111 -1.06 17.57 -20.94
N PRO A 112 -0.50 17.06 -19.83
CA PRO A 112 0.29 15.83 -19.84
C PRO A 112 -0.56 14.62 -20.24
N ASP A 113 0.04 13.64 -20.92
CA ASP A 113 -0.68 12.41 -21.25
C ASP A 113 -1.02 11.60 -19.98
N ARG A 114 -2.16 10.91 -20.01
CA ARG A 114 -2.65 10.10 -18.88
C ARG A 114 -1.62 9.10 -18.40
N LYS A 115 -0.84 8.49 -19.31
CA LYS A 115 0.21 7.54 -18.93
C LYS A 115 1.34 8.22 -18.16
N GLN A 116 1.73 9.42 -18.55
CA GLN A 116 2.77 10.20 -17.86
C GLN A 116 2.30 10.58 -16.45
N ILE A 117 1.05 11.05 -16.33
CA ILE A 117 0.43 11.38 -15.03
C ILE A 117 0.41 10.15 -14.12
N SER A 118 -0.07 9.01 -14.61
CA SER A 118 -0.09 7.78 -13.82
C SER A 118 1.30 7.33 -13.39
N GLN A 119 2.29 7.39 -14.28
CA GLN A 119 3.68 7.03 -13.96
C GLN A 119 4.26 7.94 -12.89
N PHE A 120 4.09 9.26 -13.03
CA PHE A 120 4.56 10.23 -12.04
C PHE A 120 3.89 10.02 -10.68
N ARG A 121 2.56 9.92 -10.65
CA ARG A 121 1.80 9.74 -9.39
C ARG A 121 2.18 8.44 -8.68
N ASN A 122 2.40 7.36 -9.43
CA ASN A 122 2.88 6.11 -8.85
C ASN A 122 4.27 6.27 -8.23
N GLN A 123 5.20 6.93 -8.93
CA GLN A 123 6.54 7.20 -8.38
C GLN A 123 6.47 8.01 -7.08
N VAL A 124 5.63 9.04 -7.02
CA VAL A 124 5.44 9.84 -5.79
C VAL A 124 4.82 9.01 -4.66
N GLN A 125 3.81 8.20 -4.95
CA GLN A 125 3.21 7.29 -3.96
C GLN A 125 4.22 6.26 -3.45
N ASP A 126 5.09 5.76 -4.32
CA ASP A 126 6.14 4.82 -3.94
C ASP A 126 7.16 5.46 -3.00
N LEU A 127 7.36 6.79 -3.00
CA LEU A 127 8.21 7.47 -2.01
C LEU A 127 7.63 7.35 -0.59
N LEU A 128 6.30 7.41 -0.44
CA LEU A 128 5.64 7.21 0.85
C LEU A 128 5.77 5.75 1.33
N LYS A 129 5.77 4.79 0.40
CA LYS A 129 5.98 3.36 0.67
C LYS A 129 7.44 2.99 0.91
N LEU A 130 8.40 3.67 0.25
CA LEU A 130 9.82 3.38 0.40
C LEU A 130 10.31 3.66 1.83
N HIS A 131 9.71 4.66 2.48
CA HIS A 131 9.97 4.99 3.88
C HIS A 131 9.08 4.21 4.86
N ASN A 132 8.00 3.57 4.39
CA ASN A 132 7.10 2.72 5.15
C ASN A 132 6.79 1.43 4.37
N PRO A 133 7.76 0.51 4.22
CA PRO A 133 7.56 -0.66 3.39
C PRO A 133 6.45 -1.52 4.00
N GLU A 134 5.37 -1.69 3.25
CA GLU A 134 4.41 -2.76 3.50
C GLU A 134 5.14 -4.07 3.25
N SER A 135 5.22 -4.92 4.27
CA SER A 135 5.74 -6.26 4.13
C SER A 135 4.78 -7.27 4.72
N TYR A 136 4.57 -8.36 4.02
CA TYR A 136 3.82 -9.49 4.54
C TYR A 136 4.79 -10.38 5.29
N VAL A 137 4.65 -10.45 6.61
CA VAL A 137 5.44 -11.35 7.45
C VAL A 137 4.71 -12.68 7.56
N LEU A 138 5.33 -13.70 6.98
CA LEU A 138 4.98 -15.09 7.19
C LEU A 138 5.73 -15.58 8.44
N SER A 139 4.99 -15.91 9.48
CA SER A 139 5.51 -16.61 10.67
C SER A 139 4.92 -18.01 10.69
N PHE A 140 5.75 -19.05 10.77
CA PHE A 140 5.28 -20.43 10.88
C PHE A 140 6.15 -21.26 11.81
N CYS A 141 5.54 -22.26 12.43
CA CYS A 141 6.20 -23.25 13.28
C CYS A 141 5.67 -24.63 12.91
N ILE A 142 6.58 -25.60 12.71
CA ILE A 142 6.24 -27.02 12.59
C ILE A 142 7.04 -27.75 13.66
N ARG A 143 6.33 -28.26 14.67
CA ARG A 143 6.90 -29.06 15.76
C ARG A 143 6.92 -30.52 15.36
N ASP A 144 8.00 -31.20 15.73
CA ASP A 144 8.12 -32.65 15.65
C ASP A 144 8.52 -33.18 17.02
N TYR A 145 7.55 -33.78 17.70
CA TYR A 145 7.68 -34.28 19.08
C TYR A 145 8.65 -35.47 19.20
N HIS A 146 9.14 -36.02 18.09
CA HIS A 146 10.20 -37.03 18.10
C HIS A 146 11.60 -36.44 18.21
N THR A 147 11.77 -35.15 17.92
CA THR A 147 13.07 -34.49 17.90
C THR A 147 13.20 -33.58 19.13
N ASP A 148 14.28 -33.75 19.91
CA ASP A 148 14.63 -32.85 21.03
C ASP A 148 15.14 -31.47 20.52
N ILE A 149 14.59 -30.97 19.42
CA ILE A 149 14.96 -29.70 18.81
C ILE A 149 14.00 -28.63 19.36
N ASP A 150 14.55 -27.56 19.94
CA ASP A 150 13.77 -26.42 20.40
C ASP A 150 12.87 -25.87 19.27
N ASP A 151 11.60 -25.60 19.60
CA ASP A 151 10.58 -25.08 18.66
C ASP A 151 11.02 -23.75 18.04
N ALA A 152 11.61 -23.80 16.85
CA ALA A 152 12.01 -22.60 16.11
C ALA A 152 10.84 -22.08 15.25
N THR A 153 10.29 -20.92 15.63
CA THR A 153 9.44 -20.15 14.74
C THR A 153 10.29 -19.55 13.62
N VAL A 154 9.89 -19.77 12.36
CA VAL A 154 10.52 -19.16 11.19
C VAL A 154 9.72 -17.95 10.78
N GLU A 155 10.38 -16.80 10.68
CA GLU A 155 9.77 -15.56 10.19
C GLU A 155 10.46 -15.09 8.91
N LYS A 156 9.67 -14.73 7.90
CA LYS A 156 10.15 -14.18 6.62
C LYS A 156 9.22 -13.09 6.11
N SER A 157 9.81 -11.98 5.64
CA SER A 157 9.09 -10.84 5.06
C SER A 157 9.05 -10.90 3.54
N TYR A 158 7.91 -10.58 2.95
CA TYR A 158 7.65 -10.55 1.51
C TYR A 158 7.06 -9.22 1.06
N SER A 159 7.20 -8.89 -0.22
CA SER A 159 6.68 -7.63 -0.77
C SER A 159 5.17 -7.68 -1.05
N THR A 160 4.59 -8.89 -1.16
CA THR A 160 3.16 -9.10 -1.38
C THR A 160 2.69 -10.34 -0.63
N GLU A 161 1.39 -10.40 -0.32
CA GLU A 161 0.75 -11.57 0.30
C GLU A 161 0.95 -12.83 -0.56
N ARG A 162 0.79 -12.67 -1.88
CA ARG A 162 0.97 -13.73 -2.86
C ARG A 162 2.38 -14.34 -2.82
N GLU A 163 3.41 -13.54 -2.61
CA GLU A 163 4.78 -14.05 -2.45
C GLU A 163 4.94 -14.88 -1.17
N ALA A 164 4.33 -14.43 -0.06
CA ALA A 164 4.31 -15.18 1.20
C ALA A 164 3.57 -16.51 1.06
N LEU A 165 2.38 -16.50 0.44
CA LEU A 165 1.57 -17.69 0.15
C LEU A 165 2.34 -18.68 -0.72
N LYS A 166 2.93 -18.21 -1.82
CA LYS A 166 3.73 -19.06 -2.72
C LYS A 166 4.88 -19.72 -2.00
N TYR A 167 5.65 -18.95 -1.22
CA TYR A 167 6.76 -19.50 -0.47
C TYR A 167 6.30 -20.59 0.49
N PHE A 168 5.23 -20.35 1.25
CA PHE A 168 4.77 -21.31 2.24
C PHE A 168 4.19 -22.57 1.61
N ALA A 169 3.40 -22.45 0.54
CA ALA A 169 2.90 -23.59 -0.23
C ALA A 169 4.04 -24.47 -0.77
N LEU A 170 5.09 -23.86 -1.33
CA LEU A 170 6.28 -24.59 -1.80
C LEU A 170 7.00 -25.31 -0.66
N TYR A 171 7.14 -24.63 0.49
CA TYR A 171 7.75 -25.20 1.67
C TYR A 171 6.98 -26.44 2.17
N LEU A 172 5.66 -26.36 2.29
CA LEU A 172 4.82 -27.48 2.71
C LEU A 172 4.82 -28.62 1.69
N CYS A 173 4.77 -28.32 0.39
CA CYS A 173 4.86 -29.32 -0.67
C CYS A 173 6.21 -30.07 -0.71
N SER A 174 7.26 -29.52 -0.09
CA SER A 174 8.53 -30.24 0.07
C SER A 174 8.54 -31.22 1.25
N ARG A 175 7.57 -31.09 2.16
CA ARG A 175 7.46 -31.89 3.39
C ARG A 175 6.31 -32.90 3.38
N ILE A 176 5.22 -32.57 2.67
CA ILE A 176 4.01 -33.37 2.60
C ILE A 176 3.91 -34.02 1.22
N ASP A 177 3.37 -35.25 1.18
CA ASP A 177 3.17 -35.97 -0.06
C ASP A 177 2.27 -35.17 -1.00
N TRP A 178 2.81 -34.88 -2.18
CA TRP A 178 2.11 -34.17 -3.25
C TRP A 178 0.80 -34.85 -3.65
N LEU A 179 0.78 -36.19 -3.68
CA LEU A 179 -0.40 -36.96 -4.07
C LEU A 179 -1.52 -36.91 -3.03
N ALA A 180 -1.20 -36.56 -1.78
CA ALA A 180 -2.19 -36.44 -0.73
C ALA A 180 -3.04 -35.17 -0.88
N CYS A 181 -2.53 -34.12 -1.55
CA CYS A 181 -3.26 -32.85 -1.65
C CYS A 181 -4.21 -32.84 -2.86
N PRO A 182 -5.53 -32.74 -2.66
CA PRO A 182 -6.52 -32.78 -3.74
C PRO A 182 -6.48 -31.53 -4.65
N HIS A 183 -5.84 -30.47 -4.19
CA HIS A 183 -5.68 -29.20 -4.92
C HIS A 183 -4.44 -29.21 -5.84
N LEU A 184 -3.60 -30.24 -5.77
CA LEU A 184 -2.41 -30.39 -6.59
C LEU A 184 -2.66 -31.36 -7.75
N SER A 185 -2.03 -31.08 -8.90
CA SER A 185 -2.13 -31.96 -10.06
C SER A 185 -1.40 -33.28 -9.79
N SER A 186 -2.13 -34.40 -9.80
CA SER A 186 -1.54 -35.74 -9.66
C SER A 186 -0.60 -36.10 -10.80
N GLU A 187 -0.80 -35.52 -11.99
CA GLU A 187 0.07 -35.70 -13.16
C GLU A 187 1.47 -35.13 -12.92
N LEU A 188 1.60 -34.13 -12.04
CA LEU A 188 2.86 -33.49 -11.69
C LEU A 188 3.53 -34.11 -10.46
N ALA A 189 2.96 -35.14 -9.84
CA ALA A 189 3.51 -35.73 -8.62
C ALA A 189 4.96 -36.24 -8.78
N TYR A 190 5.30 -36.73 -9.98
CA TYR A 190 6.62 -37.28 -10.32
C TYR A 190 7.47 -36.32 -11.15
N SER A 191 6.98 -35.11 -11.41
CA SER A 191 7.77 -34.06 -12.05
C SER A 191 8.89 -33.57 -11.13
N ASP A 192 9.88 -32.90 -11.72
CA ASP A 192 10.94 -32.27 -10.95
C ASP A 192 10.43 -31.08 -10.12
N ASN A 193 11.26 -30.62 -9.19
CA ASN A 193 10.88 -29.53 -8.29
C ASN A 193 10.68 -28.19 -9.03
N ASP A 194 11.28 -27.99 -10.19
CA ASP A 194 11.13 -26.75 -10.96
C ASP A 194 9.75 -26.71 -11.65
N GLU A 195 9.28 -27.84 -12.18
CA GLU A 195 7.93 -27.99 -12.74
C GLU A 195 6.86 -27.84 -11.66
N LYS A 196 7.05 -28.47 -10.50
CA LYS A 196 6.19 -28.29 -9.32
C LYS A 196 6.15 -26.84 -8.87
N ALA A 197 7.30 -26.17 -8.82
CA ALA A 197 7.37 -24.78 -8.41
C ALA A 197 6.68 -23.83 -9.39
N LYS A 198 6.81 -24.08 -10.70
CA LYS A 198 6.08 -23.34 -11.74
C LYS A 198 4.57 -23.53 -11.62
N TYR A 199 4.12 -24.76 -11.36
CA TYR A 199 2.70 -25.06 -11.16
C TYR A 199 2.13 -24.29 -9.96
N ILE A 200 2.75 -24.41 -8.79
CA ILE A 200 2.36 -23.66 -7.59
C ILE A 200 2.39 -22.15 -7.85
N GLY A 201 3.43 -21.65 -8.52
CA GLY A 201 3.55 -20.24 -8.86
C GLY A 201 2.44 -19.70 -9.78
N GLY A 202 1.80 -20.59 -10.54
CA GLY A 202 0.68 -20.32 -11.44
C GLY A 202 -0.71 -20.45 -10.81
N LEU A 203 -0.82 -20.97 -9.58
CA LEU A 203 -2.12 -21.14 -8.92
C LEU A 203 -2.75 -19.78 -8.56
N PRO A 204 -4.10 -19.68 -8.59
CA PRO A 204 -4.84 -18.57 -7.99
C PRO A 204 -4.58 -18.47 -6.47
N ASP A 205 -4.73 -17.28 -5.90
CA ASP A 205 -4.50 -17.05 -4.45
C ASP A 205 -5.40 -17.92 -3.59
N ASP A 206 -6.70 -18.03 -3.92
CA ASP A 206 -7.64 -18.91 -3.20
C ASP A 206 -7.19 -20.38 -3.19
N THR A 207 -6.61 -20.84 -4.30
CA THR A 207 -6.11 -22.23 -4.40
C THR A 207 -4.81 -22.40 -3.61
N LEU A 208 -3.94 -21.38 -3.56
CA LEU A 208 -2.75 -21.41 -2.70
C LEU A 208 -3.14 -21.53 -1.22
N VAL A 209 -4.15 -20.77 -0.78
CA VAL A 209 -4.69 -20.87 0.59
C VAL A 209 -5.22 -22.28 0.86
N GLN A 210 -6.05 -22.82 -0.05
CA GLN A 210 -6.58 -24.19 0.09
C GLN A 210 -5.48 -25.27 0.18
N VAL A 211 -4.41 -25.15 -0.61
CA VAL A 211 -3.25 -26.06 -0.54
C VAL A 211 -2.59 -25.97 0.84
N ILE A 212 -2.34 -24.75 1.33
CA ILE A 212 -1.71 -24.50 2.62
C ILE A 212 -2.57 -25.06 3.76
N GLU A 213 -3.85 -24.68 3.81
CA GLU A 213 -4.79 -25.11 4.85
C GLU A 213 -4.90 -26.63 4.90
N TYR A 214 -5.08 -27.27 3.74
CA TYR A 214 -5.13 -28.72 3.66
C TYR A 214 -3.86 -29.37 4.20
N GLN A 215 -2.68 -28.90 3.79
CA GLN A 215 -1.41 -29.49 4.20
C GLN A 215 -1.11 -29.26 5.68
N VAL A 216 -1.45 -28.09 6.23
CA VAL A 216 -1.36 -27.80 7.67
C VAL A 216 -2.31 -28.70 8.46
N GLU A 217 -3.54 -28.90 7.99
CA GLU A 217 -4.49 -29.84 8.59
C GLU A 217 -3.92 -31.25 8.60
N GLN A 218 -3.39 -31.74 7.47
CA GLN A 218 -2.77 -33.07 7.41
C GLN A 218 -1.62 -33.22 8.40
N ILE A 219 -0.75 -32.20 8.56
CA ILE A 219 0.30 -32.22 9.58
C ILE A 219 -0.31 -32.38 10.98
N ASN A 220 -1.34 -31.59 11.30
CA ASN A 220 -2.03 -31.61 12.59
C ASN A 220 -2.89 -32.86 12.84
N THR A 221 -3.09 -33.73 11.84
CA THR A 221 -3.68 -35.05 12.07
C THR A 221 -2.70 -36.07 12.63
N SER A 222 -1.39 -35.81 12.55
CA SER A 222 -0.36 -36.64 13.18
C SER A 222 -0.39 -36.44 14.69
N GLU A 223 -0.22 -37.53 15.47
CA GLU A 223 -0.08 -37.43 16.93
C GLU A 223 1.25 -36.77 17.34
N ASP A 224 2.21 -36.73 16.42
CA ASP A 224 3.59 -36.35 16.70
C ASP A 224 4.04 -35.06 16.03
N LEU A 225 3.19 -34.44 15.20
CA LEU A 225 3.47 -33.18 14.51
C LEU A 225 2.42 -32.12 14.82
N GLU A 226 2.87 -30.86 14.89
CA GLU A 226 1.98 -29.70 15.04
C GLU A 226 2.46 -28.57 14.13
N ALA A 227 1.58 -28.01 13.31
CA ALA A 227 1.86 -26.89 12.43
C ALA A 227 0.95 -25.69 12.72
N THR A 228 1.56 -24.52 12.87
CA THR A 228 0.88 -23.22 12.97
C THR A 228 1.52 -22.23 12.03
N TYR A 229 0.72 -21.30 11.49
CA TYR A 229 1.22 -20.22 10.66
C TYR A 229 0.33 -18.98 10.75
N SER A 230 0.92 -17.83 10.44
CA SER A 230 0.23 -16.57 10.20
C SER A 230 0.92 -15.82 9.06
N ILE A 231 0.13 -15.13 8.25
CA ILE A 231 0.61 -14.12 7.31
C ILE A 231 -0.03 -12.80 7.74
N GLN A 232 0.80 -11.83 8.11
CA GLN A 232 0.33 -10.53 8.61
C GLN A 232 0.96 -9.41 7.78
N LEU A 233 0.14 -8.41 7.46
CA LEU A 233 0.65 -7.16 6.90
C LEU A 233 1.32 -6.38 8.03
N GLU A 234 2.63 -6.19 7.93
CA GLU A 234 3.39 -5.27 8.77
C GLU A 234 3.69 -3.99 7.98
N ILE A 235 3.34 -2.86 8.59
CA ILE A 235 3.63 -1.53 8.07
C ILE A 235 4.70 -0.94 8.98
N GLY A 236 5.93 -0.81 8.49
CA GLY A 236 7.01 -0.22 9.28
C GLY A 236 8.38 -0.38 8.65
N ALA A 237 9.29 0.55 8.98
CA ALA A 237 10.67 0.50 8.52
C ALA A 237 11.33 -0.82 8.93
N LYS A 238 11.96 -1.51 7.97
CA LYS A 238 12.99 -2.51 8.29
C LYS A 238 14.01 -1.84 9.21
N VAL A 239 14.12 -2.31 10.44
CA VAL A 239 15.19 -1.93 11.39
C VAL A 239 16.53 -2.42 10.87
#